data_AF-A0A5K1GV69-F1
#
_entry.id   AF-A0A5K1GV69-F1
#
_cell.length_a   1.000
_cell.length_b   1.000
_cell.length_c   1.000
_cell.angle_alpha   90.00
_cell.angle_beta   90.00
_cell.angle_gamma   90.00
#
_symmetry.space_group_name_H-M   'P 1'
#
loop_
_entity.id
_entity.type
_entity.pdbx_description
1 polymer ?
#
loop_
_entity_poly.entity_id
_entity_poly.type
_entity_poly.pdbx_seq_one_letter_code
_entity_poly.pdbx_strand_id
1 'polypeptide(L)' 'TLTPRQSRLLRWARKYHLIYDYCADKQRFKNNMPKECTFPKF' A
#
# COMPACT_ATOMS: atom_id res chain seq x y z
N THR A 1 7.59 14.27 0.68
CA THR A 1 6.13 14.46 0.80
C THR A 1 5.53 14.61 -0.58
N LEU A 2 4.43 13.92 -0.89
CA LEU A 2 3.74 14.02 -2.18
C LEU A 2 2.79 15.23 -2.20
N THR A 3 2.65 15.86 -3.36
CA THR A 3 1.60 16.88 -3.56
C THR A 3 0.20 16.22 -3.55
N PRO A 4 -0.88 16.97 -3.27
CA PRO A 4 -2.24 16.43 -3.28
C PRO A 4 -2.61 15.75 -4.60
N ARG A 5 -2.13 16.29 -5.73
CA ARG A 5 -2.35 15.71 -7.06
C ARG A 5 -1.63 14.36 -7.22
N GLN A 6 -0.38 14.28 -6.80
CA GLN A 6 0.39 13.03 -6.83
C GLN A 6 -0.24 11.97 -5.93
N SER A 7 -0.68 12.33 -4.72
CA SER A 7 -1.37 11.40 -3.81
C SER A 7 -2.69 10.89 -4.41
N ARG A 8 -3.44 11.72 -5.14
CA ARG A 8 -4.66 11.30 -5.84
C ARG A 8 -4.37 10.31 -6.96
N LEU A 9 -3.35 10.58 -7.78
CA LEU A 9 -2.93 9.69 -8.87
C LEU A 9 -2.42 8.36 -8.32
N LEU A 10 -1.63 8.39 -7.23
CA LEU A 10 -1.13 7.18 -6.59
C LEU A 10 -2.27 6.32 -6.02
N ARG A 11 -3.27 6.93 -5.38
CA ARG A 11 -4.47 6.19 -4.93
C ARG A 11 -5.24 5.58 -6.11
N TRP A 12 -5.37 6.31 -7.22
CA TRP A 12 -6.04 5.80 -8.42
C TRP A 12 -5.28 4.60 -9.01
N ALA A 13 -3.95 4.72 -9.16
CA ALA A 13 -3.10 3.63 -9.63
C ALA A 13 -3.18 2.40 -8.72
N ARG A 14 -3.10 2.60 -7.39
CA ARG A 14 -3.22 1.50 -6.42
C ARG A 14 -4.61 0.84 -6.44
N LYS A 15 -5.67 1.61 -6.71
CA LYS A 15 -7.04 1.08 -6.73
C LYS A 15 -7.34 0.25 -7.98
N TYR A 16 -6.87 0.69 -9.15
CA TYR A 16 -7.28 0.10 -10.44
C TYR A 16 -6.21 -0.77 -11.11
N HIS A 17 -4.94 -0.62 -10.73
CA HIS A 17 -3.83 -1.30 -11.40
C HIS A 17 -2.92 -2.12 -10.47
N LEU A 18 -3.15 -2.11 -9.15
CA LEU A 18 -2.39 -2.94 -8.22
C LEU A 18 -2.93 -4.35 -8.21
N ILE A 19 -2.17 -5.27 -8.80
CA ILE A 19 -2.52 -6.69 -8.88
C ILE A 19 -2.03 -7.51 -7.69
N TYR A 20 -1.05 -6.99 -6.94
CA TYR A 20 -0.49 -7.65 -5.77
C TYR A 20 0.02 -6.61 -4.77
N ASP A 21 -0.40 -6.73 -3.51
CA ASP A 21 0.10 -5.94 -2.39
C ASP A 21 0.65 -6.91 -1.33
N TYR A 22 1.97 -6.99 -1.23
CA TYR A 22 2.61 -7.87 -0.26
C TYR A 22 2.26 -7.47 1.18
N CYS A 23 2.01 -6.19 1.47
CA CYS A 23 1.59 -5.76 2.81
C CYS A 23 0.22 -6.32 3.19
N ALA A 24 -0.63 -6.61 2.21
CA ALA A 24 -1.95 -7.23 2.42
C ALA A 24 -1.92 -8.76 2.34
N ASP A 25 -0.78 -9.37 2.03
CA ASP A 25 -0.61 -10.81 1.89
C ASP A 25 -0.52 -11.50 3.26
N LYS A 26 -1.70 -11.75 3.84
CA LYS A 26 -1.82 -12.41 5.14
C LYS A 26 -1.31 -13.85 5.15
N GLN A 27 -1.37 -14.55 4.01
CA GLN A 27 -0.90 -15.93 3.92
C GLN A 27 0.61 -15.99 4.07
N ARG A 28 1.32 -15.10 3.36
CA ARG A 28 2.78 -14.99 3.43
C ARG A 28 3.29 -14.74 4.83
N PHE A 29 2.56 -13.97 5.63
CA PHE A 29 2.99 -13.56 6.96
C PHE A 29 2.23 -14.22 8.12
N LYS A 30 1.45 -15.29 7.85
CA LYS A 30 0.67 -16.00 8.88
C LYS A 30 -0.19 -15.04 9.72
N ASN A 31 -0.92 -14.14 9.05
CA ASN A 31 -1.71 -13.04 9.63
C ASN A 31 -0.92 -11.97 10.41
N ASN A 32 0.41 -12.01 10.41
CA ASN A 32 1.24 -10.92 10.96
C ASN A 32 1.47 -9.86 9.89
N MET A 33 1.45 -8.58 10.23
CA MET A 33 1.75 -7.52 9.27
C MET A 33 3.22 -7.10 9.38
N PRO A 34 3.94 -6.87 8.26
CA PRO A 34 5.31 -6.35 8.33
C PRO A 34 5.36 -4.97 8.98
N LYS A 35 6.40 -4.69 9.76
CA LYS A 35 6.56 -3.46 10.54
C LYS A 35 6.73 -2.21 9.66
N GLU A 36 7.18 -2.38 8.42
CA GLU A 36 7.29 -1.29 7.45
C GLU A 36 5.92 -0.91 6.86
N CYS A 37 4.96 -1.83 6.87
CA CYS A 37 3.60 -1.62 6.35
C CYS A 37 2.69 -0.92 7.37
N THR A 38 3.04 -0.90 8.66
CA THR A 38 2.28 -0.21 9.73
C THR A 38 2.45 1.31 9.71
N PHE A 39 3.45 1.85 9.01
CA PHE A 39 3.64 3.29 8.90
C PHE A 39 3.07 3.80 7.59
N PRO A 40 1.99 4.59 7.59
CA PRO A 40 1.61 5.32 6.39
C PRO A 40 2.70 6.35 6.09
N LYS A 41 3.52 6.10 5.08
CA LYS A 41 4.48 7.09 4.53
C LYS A 41 3.78 8.18 3.69
N PHE A 42 2.50 8.45 3.93
CA PHE A 42 1.69 9.42 3.18
C PHE A 42 1.35 10.63 4.00
#